data_AF-A0A377YZA6-F1
#
_entry.id   AF-A0A377YZA6-F1
#
_cell.length_a   1.000
_cell.length_b   1.000
_cell.length_c   1.000
_cell.angle_alpha   90.00
_cell.angle_beta   90.00
_cell.angle_gamma   90.00
#
_symmetry.space_group_name_H-M   'P 1'
#
loop_
_entity.id
_entity.type
_entity.pdbx_description
1 polymer ?
#
loop_
_entity_poly.entity_id
_entity_poly.type
_entity_poly.pdbx_seq_one_letter_code
_entity_poly.pdbx_strand_id
1 'polypeptide(L)'
;MALLNLEQERRLYQVEEQVETVAEAVENIKRGNMRAGYVGYRQIVAKSGMTDAKCRNLVNAYRIPTDTHEFMTPDGLLSRRAIVEFEPFMKAFRQMMAEAEPRGPVGITRKWACFRLSDGRKNIVKVEFNDQGSVSVITVTSTVFEFRRHNRAIDVALFLTPEITSQSSGFFIMKTILSGKTHHALRAYKHLIREAKQ
;
A
#
# COMPACT_ATOMS: atom_id res chain seq x y z
N MET A 1 -51.97 18.38 -32.24
CA MET A 1 -50.58 18.64 -31.81
C MET A 1 -50.35 18.28 -30.34
N ALA A 2 -51.18 18.73 -29.39
CA ALA A 2 -50.98 18.42 -27.96
C ALA A 2 -51.07 16.93 -27.57
N LEU A 3 -52.00 16.16 -28.16
CA LEU A 3 -52.16 14.73 -27.85
C LEU A 3 -50.98 13.86 -28.31
N LEU A 4 -50.36 14.20 -29.44
CA LEU A 4 -49.18 13.48 -29.95
C LEU A 4 -47.96 13.70 -29.04
N ASN A 5 -47.80 14.90 -28.47
CA ASN A 5 -46.74 15.18 -27.51
C ASN A 5 -46.93 14.37 -26.22
N LEU A 6 -48.16 14.26 -25.71
CA LEU A 6 -48.47 13.44 -24.54
C LEU A 6 -48.22 11.95 -24.76
N GLU A 7 -48.50 11.43 -25.96
CA GLU A 7 -48.18 10.05 -26.32
C GLU A 7 -46.67 9.82 -26.45
N GLN A 8 -45.93 10.80 -26.95
CA GLN A 8 -44.46 10.75 -26.98
C GLN A 8 -43.86 10.76 -25.57
N GLU A 9 -44.37 11.61 -24.66
CA GLU A 9 -43.93 11.63 -23.26
C GLU A 9 -44.17 10.29 -22.56
N ARG A 10 -45.36 9.68 -22.75
CA ARG A 10 -45.65 8.34 -22.20
C ARG A 10 -44.72 7.25 -22.71
N ARG A 11 -44.32 7.31 -23.98
CA ARG A 11 -43.33 6.39 -24.56
C ARG A 11 -41.94 6.61 -23.98
N LEU A 12 -41.55 7.86 -23.74
CA LEU A 12 -40.25 8.18 -23.13
C LEU A 12 -40.16 7.61 -21.71
N TYR A 13 -41.19 7.79 -20.87
CA TYR A 13 -41.22 7.20 -19.52
C TYR A 13 -41.10 5.68 -19.53
N GLN A 14 -41.79 5.01 -20.47
CA GLN A 14 -41.72 3.55 -20.60
C GLN A 14 -40.32 3.07 -21.05
N VAL A 15 -39.65 3.85 -21.91
CA VAL A 15 -38.27 3.56 -22.33
C VAL A 15 -37.28 3.79 -21.19
N GLU A 16 -37.45 4.85 -20.39
CA GLU A 16 -36.60 5.11 -19.22
C GLU A 16 -36.66 3.97 -18.20
N GLU A 17 -37.86 3.45 -17.89
CA GLU A 17 -38.05 2.30 -16.99
C GLU A 17 -37.40 1.02 -17.54
N GLN A 18 -37.50 0.77 -18.85
CA GLN A 18 -36.82 -0.35 -19.50
C GLN A 18 -35.29 -0.18 -19.49
N VAL A 19 -34.78 1.04 -19.63
CA VAL A 19 -33.34 1.31 -19.56
C VAL A 19 -32.82 1.08 -18.14
N GLU A 20 -33.58 1.45 -17.12
CA GLU A 20 -33.23 1.21 -15.71
C GLU A 20 -33.16 -0.29 -15.39
N THR A 21 -34.17 -1.06 -15.79
CA THR A 21 -34.16 -2.53 -15.61
C THR A 21 -33.02 -3.22 -16.39
N VAL A 22 -32.71 -2.75 -17.60
CA VAL A 22 -31.55 -3.24 -18.37
C VAL A 22 -30.23 -2.85 -17.70
N ALA A 23 -30.13 -1.65 -17.12
CA ALA A 23 -28.94 -1.22 -16.40
C ALA A 23 -28.68 -2.10 -15.17
N GLU A 24 -29.72 -2.38 -14.38
CA GLU A 24 -29.66 -3.30 -13.24
C GLU A 24 -29.31 -4.73 -13.66
N ALA A 25 -29.92 -5.24 -14.73
CA ALA A 25 -29.59 -6.55 -15.29
C ALA A 25 -28.12 -6.62 -15.75
N VAL A 26 -27.63 -5.56 -16.40
CA VAL A 26 -26.23 -5.45 -16.82
C VAL A 26 -25.29 -5.35 -15.61
N GLU A 27 -25.66 -4.65 -14.54
CA GLU A 27 -24.89 -4.65 -13.30
C GLU A 27 -24.82 -6.04 -12.65
N ASN A 28 -25.94 -6.76 -12.63
CA ASN A 28 -26.03 -8.12 -12.12
C ASN A 28 -25.22 -9.10 -12.98
N ILE A 29 -25.22 -8.94 -14.30
CA ILE A 29 -24.38 -9.71 -15.23
C ILE A 29 -22.90 -9.35 -15.04
N LYS A 30 -22.55 -8.06 -14.89
CA LYS A 30 -21.18 -7.58 -14.66
C LYS A 30 -20.62 -8.10 -13.34
N ARG A 31 -21.45 -8.19 -12.30
CA ARG A 31 -21.07 -8.79 -11.01
C ARG A 31 -21.06 -10.32 -11.07
N GLY A 32 -21.83 -10.94 -11.95
CA GLY A 32 -21.95 -12.39 -12.05
C GLY A 32 -22.47 -13.02 -10.75
N ASN A 33 -22.25 -14.33 -10.56
CA ASN A 33 -22.59 -15.05 -9.33
C ASN A 33 -21.56 -14.78 -8.19
N MET A 34 -21.02 -13.57 -8.10
CA MET A 34 -20.07 -13.22 -7.04
C MET A 34 -20.79 -13.05 -5.70
N ARG A 35 -20.20 -13.61 -4.65
CA ARG A 35 -20.67 -13.43 -3.27
C ARG A 35 -20.72 -11.94 -2.91
N ALA A 36 -21.82 -11.51 -2.32
CA ALA A 36 -21.98 -10.11 -1.90
C ALA A 36 -20.86 -9.69 -0.93
N GLY A 37 -20.29 -8.50 -1.14
CA GLY A 37 -19.18 -7.96 -0.32
C GLY A 37 -17.77 -8.35 -0.78
N TYR A 38 -17.65 -9.30 -1.72
CA TYR A 38 -16.38 -9.79 -2.23
C TYR A 38 -16.01 -9.15 -3.57
N VAL A 39 -14.75 -8.76 -3.73
CA VAL A 39 -14.24 -8.06 -4.92
C VAL A 39 -12.92 -8.67 -5.42
N GLY A 40 -12.74 -8.67 -6.74
CA GLY A 40 -11.52 -9.19 -7.35
C GLY A 40 -10.33 -8.25 -7.14
N TYR A 41 -9.11 -8.81 -7.13
CA TYR A 41 -7.88 -8.02 -6.94
C TYR A 41 -7.73 -6.83 -7.91
N ARG A 42 -8.16 -6.96 -9.17
CA ARG A 42 -8.16 -5.83 -10.13
C ARG A 42 -8.97 -4.63 -9.65
N GLN A 43 -10.12 -4.86 -9.03
CA GLN A 43 -10.96 -3.79 -8.47
C GLN A 43 -10.30 -3.17 -7.23
N ILE A 44 -9.66 -4.00 -6.39
CA ILE A 44 -8.94 -3.54 -5.20
C ILE A 44 -7.77 -2.63 -5.60
N VAL A 45 -7.00 -3.03 -6.61
CA VAL A 45 -5.90 -2.23 -7.17
C VAL A 45 -6.42 -0.88 -7.68
N ALA A 46 -7.52 -0.87 -8.42
CA ALA A 46 -8.13 0.36 -8.91
C ALA A 46 -8.62 1.29 -7.78
N LYS A 47 -9.18 0.74 -6.70
CA LYS A 47 -9.71 1.53 -5.57
C LYS A 47 -8.65 1.99 -4.57
N SER A 48 -7.61 1.18 -4.34
CA SER A 48 -6.55 1.48 -3.37
C SER A 48 -5.37 2.25 -3.98
N GLY A 49 -5.21 2.23 -5.31
CA GLY A 49 -4.03 2.78 -5.99
C GLY A 49 -2.74 1.98 -5.77
N MET A 50 -2.85 0.78 -5.16
CA MET A 50 -1.71 -0.09 -4.85
C MET A 50 -1.47 -1.10 -5.97
N THR A 51 -0.23 -1.60 -6.10
CA THR A 51 0.05 -2.69 -7.04
C THR A 51 -0.53 -4.02 -6.54
N ASP A 52 -0.85 -4.93 -7.46
CA ASP A 52 -1.49 -6.22 -7.16
C ASP A 52 -0.72 -7.05 -6.11
N ALA A 53 0.60 -7.11 -6.22
CA ALA A 53 1.46 -7.77 -5.24
C ALA A 53 1.34 -7.17 -3.82
N LYS A 54 1.17 -5.85 -3.73
CA LYS A 54 1.01 -5.15 -2.45
C LYS A 54 -0.35 -5.46 -1.82
N CYS A 55 -1.41 -5.52 -2.63
CA CYS A 55 -2.73 -5.93 -2.16
C CYS A 55 -2.70 -7.36 -1.58
N ARG A 56 -2.07 -8.31 -2.27
CA ARG A 56 -1.93 -9.71 -1.77
C ARG A 56 -1.16 -9.78 -0.46
N ASN A 57 -0.08 -9.03 -0.35
CA ASN A 57 0.69 -8.97 0.89
C ASN A 57 -0.16 -8.43 2.05
N LEU A 58 -0.98 -7.40 1.80
CA LEU A 58 -1.84 -6.81 2.83
C LEU A 58 -2.91 -7.82 3.30
N VAL A 59 -3.51 -8.54 2.35
CA VAL A 59 -4.45 -9.64 2.64
C VAL A 59 -3.82 -10.70 3.52
N ASN A 60 -2.60 -11.13 3.20
CA ASN A 60 -1.86 -12.12 3.99
C ASN A 60 -1.49 -11.61 5.39
N ALA A 61 -1.05 -10.34 5.49
CA ALA A 61 -0.60 -9.75 6.76
C ALA A 61 -1.75 -9.56 7.76
N TYR A 62 -2.90 -9.06 7.29
CA TYR A 62 -4.08 -8.81 8.12
C TYR A 62 -5.05 -10.00 8.20
N ARG A 63 -4.68 -11.14 7.58
CA ARG A 63 -5.51 -12.37 7.52
C ARG A 63 -6.94 -12.07 7.06
N ILE A 64 -7.05 -11.28 5.99
CA ILE A 64 -8.35 -10.89 5.43
C ILE A 64 -8.99 -12.12 4.76
N PRO A 65 -10.31 -12.34 4.92
CA PRO A 65 -11.00 -13.45 4.26
C PRO A 65 -10.85 -13.41 2.73
N THR A 66 -10.46 -14.56 2.17
CA THR A 66 -10.31 -14.75 0.72
C THR A 66 -11.09 -15.97 0.25
N ASP A 67 -11.80 -15.82 -0.84
CA ASP A 67 -12.54 -16.89 -1.50
C ASP A 67 -12.06 -17.05 -2.96
N THR A 68 -12.40 -18.19 -3.56
CA THR A 68 -12.18 -18.42 -4.99
C THR A 68 -13.51 -18.38 -5.73
N HIS A 69 -13.57 -17.60 -6.80
CA HIS A 69 -14.75 -17.52 -7.65
C HIS A 69 -14.47 -18.12 -9.02
N GLU A 70 -15.38 -18.98 -9.45
CA GLU A 70 -15.37 -19.62 -10.74
C GLU A 70 -16.20 -18.77 -11.72
N PHE A 71 -15.63 -18.44 -12.87
CA PHE A 71 -16.30 -17.71 -13.94
C PHE A 71 -16.02 -18.38 -15.28
N MET A 72 -17.00 -18.34 -16.17
CA MET A 72 -16.83 -18.82 -17.54
C MET A 72 -16.09 -17.77 -18.35
N THR A 73 -15.00 -18.15 -19.02
CA THR A 73 -14.41 -17.30 -20.06
C THR A 73 -15.27 -17.34 -21.33
N PRO A 74 -15.16 -16.34 -22.22
CA PRO A 74 -15.87 -16.32 -23.50
C PRO A 74 -15.64 -17.57 -24.35
N ASP A 75 -14.49 -18.24 -24.18
CA ASP A 75 -14.13 -19.50 -24.86
C ASP A 75 -14.83 -20.74 -24.27
N GLY A 76 -15.68 -20.57 -23.26
CA GLY A 76 -16.41 -21.66 -22.60
C GLY A 76 -15.59 -22.42 -21.55
N LEU A 77 -14.39 -21.96 -21.20
CA LEU A 77 -13.56 -22.58 -20.16
C LEU A 77 -13.92 -22.07 -18.76
N LEU A 78 -13.98 -22.97 -17.79
CA LEU A 78 -14.11 -22.62 -16.38
C LEU A 78 -12.77 -22.06 -15.87
N SER A 79 -12.74 -20.76 -15.57
CA SER A 79 -11.60 -20.08 -14.96
C SER A 79 -11.86 -19.73 -13.52
N ARG A 80 -10.82 -19.78 -12.69
CA ARG A 80 -10.89 -19.41 -11.27
C ARG A 80 -10.13 -18.11 -11.04
N ARG A 81 -10.68 -17.25 -10.18
CA ARG A 81 -9.98 -16.07 -9.67
C ARG A 81 -10.09 -15.98 -8.15
N ALA A 82 -9.03 -15.47 -7.53
CA ALA A 82 -9.05 -15.13 -6.11
C ALA A 82 -9.83 -13.82 -5.90
N ILE A 83 -10.69 -13.83 -4.88
CA ILE A 83 -11.54 -12.72 -4.48
C ILE A 83 -11.29 -12.45 -2.99
N VAL A 84 -11.38 -11.18 -2.60
CA VAL A 84 -11.14 -10.73 -1.23
C VAL A 84 -12.37 -9.97 -0.75
N GLU A 85 -12.70 -10.08 0.53
CA GLU A 85 -13.74 -9.26 1.14
C GLU A 85 -13.34 -7.77 1.16
N PHE A 86 -14.16 -6.91 0.56
CA PHE A 86 -13.80 -5.51 0.32
C PHE A 86 -13.70 -4.69 1.61
N GLU A 87 -14.64 -4.90 2.54
CA GLU A 87 -14.75 -4.09 3.74
C GLU A 87 -13.60 -4.32 4.73
N PRO A 88 -13.24 -5.56 5.09
CA PRO A 88 -12.07 -5.82 5.92
C PRO A 88 -10.77 -5.37 5.25
N PHE A 89 -10.67 -5.52 3.92
CA PHE A 89 -9.53 -5.00 3.17
C PHE A 89 -9.39 -3.49 3.32
N MET A 90 -10.46 -2.72 3.08
CA MET A 90 -10.41 -1.26 3.18
C MET A 90 -10.21 -0.78 4.62
N LYS A 91 -10.72 -1.51 5.61
CA LYS A 91 -10.46 -1.23 7.02
C LYS A 91 -8.97 -1.40 7.34
N ALA A 92 -8.37 -2.54 6.96
CA ALA A 92 -6.95 -2.79 7.14
C ALA A 92 -6.08 -1.79 6.37
N PHE A 93 -6.47 -1.45 5.14
CA PHE A 93 -5.81 -0.43 4.34
C PHE A 93 -5.85 0.95 5.02
N ARG A 94 -7.03 1.41 5.47
CA ARG A 94 -7.15 2.68 6.19
C ARG A 94 -6.39 2.67 7.51
N GLN A 95 -6.40 1.57 8.25
CA GLN A 95 -5.63 1.43 9.48
C GLN A 95 -4.12 1.53 9.21
N MET A 96 -3.62 0.80 8.21
CA MET A 96 -2.23 0.89 7.76
C MET A 96 -1.86 2.32 7.35
N MET A 97 -2.75 3.01 6.62
CA MET A 97 -2.53 4.40 6.22
C MET A 97 -2.56 5.37 7.41
N ALA A 98 -3.49 5.21 8.35
CA ALA A 98 -3.59 6.03 9.55
C ALA A 98 -2.41 5.82 10.51
N GLU A 99 -1.88 4.60 10.58
CA GLU A 99 -0.65 4.30 11.32
C GLU A 99 0.59 4.88 10.62
N ALA A 100 0.55 5.02 9.29
CA ALA A 100 1.61 5.66 8.50
C ALA A 100 1.54 7.20 8.51
N GLU A 101 0.37 7.80 8.78
CA GLU A 101 0.20 9.23 8.94
C GLU A 101 0.86 9.72 10.25
N PRO A 102 1.64 10.81 10.22
CA PRO A 102 2.24 11.35 11.44
C PRO A 102 1.13 11.80 12.39
N ARG A 103 1.09 11.23 13.61
CA ARG A 103 0.60 11.99 14.76
C ARG A 103 1.51 13.21 14.90
N GLY A 104 1.09 14.32 14.33
CA GLY A 104 1.69 15.62 14.57
C GLY A 104 1.68 15.94 16.07
N PRO A 105 2.61 16.77 16.54
CA PRO A 105 2.66 17.16 17.94
C PRO A 105 1.41 17.98 18.25
N VAL A 106 0.61 17.53 19.22
CA VAL A 106 -0.39 18.40 19.84
C VAL A 106 0.37 19.48 20.59
N GLY A 107 0.33 20.70 20.08
CA GLY A 107 0.71 21.93 20.79
C GLY A 107 2.21 22.22 20.80
N ILE A 108 2.61 23.19 19.98
CA ILE A 108 3.81 23.98 20.27
C ILE A 108 3.49 24.84 21.49
N THR A 109 3.93 24.40 22.67
CA THR A 109 4.45 25.29 23.71
C THR A 109 5.53 24.57 24.51
N ARG A 110 6.60 25.33 24.77
CA ARG A 110 7.92 24.92 25.24
C ARG A 110 7.90 24.20 26.60
N LYS A 111 7.90 22.85 26.70
CA LYS A 111 8.40 22.15 27.91
C LYS A 111 8.48 20.61 27.91
N TRP A 112 8.93 19.90 26.88
CA TRP A 112 9.03 18.43 26.99
C TRP A 112 10.36 17.86 26.50
N ALA A 113 11.42 18.24 27.21
CA ALA A 113 12.48 17.31 27.54
C ALA A 113 11.93 16.33 28.59
N CYS A 114 11.40 15.18 28.18
CA CYS A 114 11.41 13.92 28.95
C CYS A 114 10.59 12.87 28.20
N PHE A 115 11.17 12.24 27.19
CA PHE A 115 10.81 10.86 26.90
C PHE A 115 12.11 10.07 26.80
N ARG A 116 12.64 9.75 27.97
CA ARG A 116 13.56 8.63 28.13
C ARG A 116 12.73 7.38 27.81
N LEU A 117 13.01 6.74 26.68
CA LEU A 117 12.77 5.31 26.55
C LEU A 117 14.03 4.61 27.06
N SER A 118 14.05 4.32 28.36
CA SER A 118 14.86 3.23 28.89
C SER A 118 14.23 1.90 28.48
N ASP A 119 15.12 0.94 28.21
CA ASP A 119 14.89 -0.51 28.10
C ASP A 119 14.64 -1.13 26.71
N GLY A 120 15.76 -1.52 26.09
CA GLY A 120 16.05 -2.95 25.98
C GLY A 120 15.32 -3.76 24.89
N ARG A 121 15.04 -3.20 23.71
CA ARG A 121 14.52 -3.98 22.58
C ARG A 121 15.30 -3.69 21.30
N LYS A 122 15.77 -4.77 20.68
CA LYS A 122 16.39 -4.89 19.34
C LYS A 122 16.09 -3.68 18.43
N ASN A 123 17.13 -3.04 17.90
CA ASN A 123 17.00 -2.01 16.86
C ASN A 123 16.02 -2.49 15.78
N ILE A 124 14.94 -1.73 15.57
CA ILE A 124 13.84 -2.05 14.65
C ILE A 124 14.29 -1.85 13.20
N VAL A 125 15.23 -0.93 12.96
CA VAL A 125 16.04 -0.82 11.74
C VAL A 125 17.28 -1.71 11.87
N LYS A 126 17.37 -2.74 11.04
CA LYS A 126 18.57 -3.57 10.90
C LYS A 126 19.48 -2.94 9.86
N VAL A 127 20.70 -2.61 10.25
CA VAL A 127 21.72 -2.10 9.35
C VAL A 127 22.83 -3.13 9.25
N GLU A 128 23.07 -3.64 8.06
CA GLU A 128 24.14 -4.57 7.74
C GLU A 128 25.17 -3.88 6.87
N PHE A 129 26.44 -4.16 7.10
CA PHE A 129 27.55 -3.61 6.35
C PHE A 129 28.37 -4.75 5.75
N ASN A 130 28.62 -4.69 4.45
CA ASN A 130 29.40 -5.67 3.71
C ASN A 130 30.53 -4.98 2.93
N ASP A 131 31.77 -5.38 3.20
CA ASP A 131 32.97 -4.87 2.56
C ASP A 131 33.40 -5.78 1.40
N GLN A 132 33.31 -5.29 0.17
CA GLN A 132 33.79 -6.00 -1.03
C GLN A 132 35.15 -5.45 -1.52
N GLY A 133 35.88 -4.76 -0.63
CA GLY A 133 37.20 -4.18 -0.91
C GLY A 133 37.13 -2.78 -1.53
N SER A 134 36.82 -2.70 -2.83
CA SER A 134 36.79 -1.43 -3.59
C SER A 134 35.47 -0.66 -3.42
N VAL A 135 34.37 -1.40 -3.29
CA VAL A 135 33.02 -0.89 -3.04
C VAL A 135 32.47 -1.60 -1.81
N SER A 136 31.79 -0.85 -0.97
CA SER A 136 31.13 -1.37 0.22
C SER A 136 29.63 -1.15 0.09
N VAL A 137 28.85 -2.11 0.59
CA VAL A 137 27.40 -2.11 0.49
C VAL A 137 26.81 -2.09 1.89
N ILE A 138 25.97 -1.11 2.18
CA ILE A 138 25.17 -1.04 3.40
C ILE A 138 23.74 -1.47 3.04
N THR A 139 23.23 -2.46 3.76
CA THR A 139 21.83 -2.88 3.64
C THR A 139 21.07 -2.42 4.86
N VAL A 140 20.14 -1.48 4.66
CA VAL A 140 19.22 -1.01 5.68
C VAL A 140 17.90 -1.73 5.48
N THR A 141 17.49 -2.53 6.46
CA THR A 141 16.22 -3.26 6.46
C THR A 141 15.36 -2.77 7.62
N SER A 142 14.20 -2.20 7.32
CA SER A 142 13.25 -1.70 8.31
C SER A 142 11.83 -2.17 7.97
N THR A 143 10.91 -2.08 8.93
CA THR A 143 9.48 -2.35 8.68
C THR A 143 8.75 -1.08 8.23
N VAL A 144 7.66 -1.21 7.48
CA VAL A 144 6.93 -0.07 6.91
C VAL A 144 6.32 0.87 7.94
N PHE A 145 6.08 0.39 9.16
CA PHE A 145 5.68 1.25 10.29
C PHE A 145 6.74 2.31 10.64
N GLU A 146 7.99 2.14 10.22
CA GLU A 146 9.09 3.10 10.41
C GLU A 146 9.53 3.79 9.11
N PHE A 147 8.67 3.85 8.08
CA PHE A 147 9.00 4.44 6.77
C PHE A 147 9.63 5.83 6.88
N ARG A 148 9.14 6.70 7.77
CA ARG A 148 9.72 8.04 7.97
C ARG A 148 11.07 8.03 8.67
N ARG A 149 11.29 7.12 9.63
CA ARG A 149 12.61 6.96 10.30
C ARG A 149 13.63 6.37 9.34
N HIS A 150 13.23 5.37 8.56
CA HIS A 150 14.05 4.76 7.51
C HIS A 150 14.46 5.80 6.45
N ASN A 151 13.48 6.51 5.88
CA ASN A 151 13.77 7.54 4.89
C ASN A 151 14.58 8.69 5.47
N ARG A 152 14.26 9.16 6.69
CA ARG A 152 15.06 10.19 7.36
C ARG A 152 16.50 9.73 7.59
N ALA A 153 16.72 8.50 8.05
CA ALA A 153 18.06 7.96 8.25
C ALA A 153 18.84 7.89 6.94
N ILE A 154 18.18 7.49 5.85
CA ILE A 154 18.76 7.45 4.50
C ILE A 154 19.04 8.86 3.98
N ASP A 155 18.11 9.79 4.11
CA ASP A 155 18.24 11.18 3.65
C ASP A 155 19.39 11.88 4.38
N VAL A 156 19.51 11.70 5.70
CA VAL A 156 20.63 12.23 6.48
C VAL A 156 21.95 11.60 6.04
N ALA A 157 21.97 10.28 5.78
CA ALA A 157 23.17 9.61 5.29
C ALA A 157 23.58 10.13 3.90
N LEU A 158 22.66 10.20 2.94
CA LEU A 158 22.92 10.69 1.58
C LEU A 158 23.30 12.17 1.55
N PHE A 159 22.67 13.00 2.39
CA PHE A 159 22.99 14.41 2.51
C PHE A 159 24.42 14.65 3.00
N LEU A 160 24.88 13.83 3.95
CA LEU A 160 26.24 13.93 4.51
C LEU A 160 27.29 13.23 3.65
N THR A 161 26.88 12.30 2.79
CA THR A 161 27.74 11.58 1.85
C THR A 161 27.08 11.46 0.46
N PRO A 162 27.21 12.49 -0.39
CA PRO A 162 26.56 12.52 -1.71
C PRO A 162 27.19 11.57 -2.74
N GLU A 163 28.39 11.04 -2.49
CA GLU A 163 29.07 10.09 -3.38
C GLU A 163 28.51 8.65 -3.32
N ILE A 164 27.49 8.41 -2.49
CA ILE A 164 26.88 7.09 -2.31
C ILE A 164 25.59 7.01 -3.12
N THR A 165 25.42 5.90 -3.83
CA THR A 165 24.18 5.61 -4.56
C THR A 165 23.21 4.82 -3.69
N SER A 166 21.91 5.10 -3.83
CA SER A 166 20.86 4.43 -3.07
C SER A 166 19.86 3.71 -3.97
N GLN A 167 19.45 2.51 -3.56
CA GLN A 167 18.40 1.74 -4.18
C GLN A 167 17.44 1.24 -3.09
N SER A 168 16.24 1.80 -3.04
CA SER A 168 15.20 1.40 -2.08
C SER A 168 14.17 0.47 -2.72
N SER A 169 13.83 -0.62 -2.03
CA SER A 169 12.83 -1.61 -2.44
C SER A 169 12.00 -2.06 -1.24
N GLY A 170 10.76 -2.53 -1.44
CA GLY A 170 9.96 -3.16 -0.37
C GLY A 170 8.57 -2.57 -0.13
N PHE A 171 7.71 -3.34 0.55
CA PHE A 171 6.30 -3.01 0.80
C PHE A 171 5.85 -3.09 2.26
N PHE A 172 6.23 -4.12 3.03
CA PHE A 172 6.07 -4.15 4.50
C PHE A 172 7.40 -4.12 5.23
N ILE A 173 8.45 -4.54 4.52
CA ILE A 173 9.84 -4.48 4.95
C ILE A 173 10.54 -3.67 3.86
N MET A 174 10.97 -2.47 4.21
CA MET A 174 11.79 -1.64 3.34
C MET A 174 13.22 -2.13 3.42
N LYS A 175 13.81 -2.34 2.25
CA LYS A 175 15.22 -2.64 2.08
C LYS A 175 15.83 -1.55 1.21
N THR A 176 16.72 -0.77 1.79
CA THR A 176 17.54 0.18 1.03
C THR A 176 18.97 -0.31 0.99
N ILE A 177 19.49 -0.45 -0.22
CA ILE A 177 20.87 -0.80 -0.51
C ILE A 177 21.59 0.50 -0.83
N LEU A 178 22.62 0.82 -0.05
CA LEU A 178 23.51 1.93 -0.29
C LEU A 178 24.85 1.38 -0.75
N SER A 179 25.36 1.84 -1.88
CA SER A 179 26.64 1.40 -2.45
C SER A 179 27.52 2.60 -2.78
N GLY A 180 28.80 2.48 -2.45
CA GLY A 180 29.81 3.51 -2.68
C GLY A 180 31.20 3.06 -2.22
N LYS A 181 32.21 3.92 -2.36
CA LYS A 181 33.58 3.62 -1.89
C LYS A 181 33.59 3.44 -0.37
N THR A 182 34.48 2.57 0.11
CA THR A 182 34.57 2.10 1.50
C THR A 182 34.61 3.23 2.54
N HIS A 183 35.44 4.25 2.31
CA HIS A 183 35.56 5.38 3.24
C HIS A 183 34.26 6.19 3.37
N HIS A 184 33.54 6.44 2.27
CA HIS A 184 32.28 7.17 2.30
C HIS A 184 31.17 6.34 2.95
N ALA A 185 31.10 5.04 2.66
CA ALA A 185 30.13 4.15 3.27
C ALA A 185 30.33 4.01 4.78
N LEU A 186 31.57 3.92 5.28
CA LEU A 186 31.84 3.90 6.71
C LEU A 186 31.32 5.15 7.43
N ARG A 187 31.39 6.33 6.77
CA ARG A 187 30.81 7.57 7.29
C ARG A 187 29.28 7.51 7.30
N ALA A 188 28.66 7.08 6.20
CA ALA A 188 27.22 6.87 6.11
C ALA A 188 26.69 5.87 7.15
N TYR A 189 27.39 4.76 7.35
CA TYR A 189 27.06 3.72 8.32
C TYR A 189 27.01 4.27 9.76
N LYS A 190 27.96 5.14 10.15
CA LYS A 190 27.94 5.81 11.46
C LYS A 190 26.71 6.70 11.63
N HIS A 191 26.31 7.44 10.59
CA HIS A 191 25.11 8.27 10.62
C HIS A 191 23.84 7.43 10.68
N LEU A 192 23.77 6.32 9.94
CA LEU A 192 22.65 5.38 9.97
C LEU A 192 22.49 4.73 11.34
N ILE A 193 23.57 4.27 11.98
CA ILE A 193 23.50 3.72 13.35
C ILE A 193 23.04 4.78 14.35
N ARG A 194 23.48 6.04 14.17
CA ARG A 194 23.10 7.13 15.06
C ARG A 194 21.60 7.44 14.95
N GLU A 195 21.07 7.55 13.75
CA GLU A 195 19.64 7.78 13.52
C GLU A 195 18.80 6.54 13.87
N ALA A 196 19.33 5.33 13.69
CA ALA A 196 18.64 4.10 14.10
C ALA A 196 18.51 3.92 15.62
N LYS A 197 19.31 4.66 16.42
CA LYS A 197 19.22 4.69 17.89
C LYS A 197 18.24 5.75 18.41
N GLN A 198 17.65 6.57 17.52
CA GLN A 198 16.91 7.79 17.85
C GLN A 198 15.40 7.63 17.68
#